data_AF-A0A7S3VV39-F1
#
_entry.id   AF-A0A7S3VV39-F1
#
_cell.length_a   1.000
_cell.length_b   1.000
_cell.length_c   1.000
_cell.angle_alpha   90.00
_cell.angle_beta   90.00
_cell.angle_gamma   90.00
#
_symmetry.space_group_name_H-M   'P 1'
#
loop_
_entity.id
_entity.type
_entity.pdbx_description
1 polymer ?
#
loop_
_entity_poly.entity_id
_entity_poly.type
_entity_poly.pdbx_seq_one_letter_code
_entity_poly.pdbx_strand_id
1 'polypeptide(L)'
;QGPGGQPGILKDANDRMALMQKLQRDTPAAIAPMGGMPAMSMPSAFMVLHGMFNPAQVNLASDPEFFNDINADVEQECRKYGSVVKVWADQASTRGDVWVRFTDVSSASGCQKALDRRWFAG
;
A
#
# COMPACT_ATOMS: atom_id res chain seq x y z
N GLN A 1 -44.48 -51.82 12.81
CA GLN A 1 -43.19 -52.51 12.99
C GLN A 1 -42.13 -51.61 12.33
N GLY A 2 -41.23 -51.00 13.11
CA GLY A 2 -40.00 -50.36 12.57
C GLY A 2 -38.97 -51.44 12.16
N PRO A 3 -37.79 -51.11 11.60
CA PRO A 3 -36.91 -49.97 11.95
C PRO A 3 -36.50 -49.11 10.71
N GLY A 4 -36.08 -47.84 10.83
CA GLY A 4 -34.77 -47.41 11.34
C GLY A 4 -33.66 -47.61 10.30
N GLY A 5 -33.28 -46.57 9.54
CA GLY A 5 -32.27 -46.64 8.47
C GLY A 5 -31.59 -45.30 8.16
N GLN A 6 -30.56 -45.01 8.96
CA GLN A 6 -29.38 -44.13 8.84
C GLN A 6 -29.22 -43.13 7.65
N PRO A 7 -28.65 -41.92 7.93
CA PRO A 7 -28.28 -40.93 6.93
C PRO A 7 -26.87 -41.17 6.36
N GLY A 8 -26.68 -40.79 5.10
CA GLY A 8 -25.35 -40.59 4.51
C GLY A 8 -24.88 -41.74 3.64
N ILE A 9 -24.89 -41.49 2.33
CA ILE A 9 -23.78 -41.70 1.39
C ILE A 9 -24.34 -41.27 0.03
N LEU A 10 -23.72 -40.24 -0.53
CA LEU A 10 -23.96 -39.74 -1.87
C LEU A 10 -23.60 -40.87 -2.82
N LYS A 11 -24.59 -41.52 -3.40
CA LYS A 11 -24.42 -42.45 -4.51
C LYS A 11 -24.92 -41.73 -5.73
N ASP A 12 -24.33 -42.05 -6.87
CA ASP A 12 -24.68 -41.57 -8.21
C ASP A 12 -23.92 -40.32 -8.70
N ALA A 13 -23.16 -40.54 -9.78
CA ALA A 13 -22.47 -39.51 -10.56
C ALA A 13 -23.44 -38.45 -11.12
N ASN A 14 -24.73 -38.79 -11.22
CA ASN A 14 -25.78 -37.90 -11.69
C ASN A 14 -26.01 -36.72 -10.73
N ASP A 15 -25.92 -36.94 -9.41
CA ASP A 15 -26.06 -35.88 -8.40
C ASP A 15 -24.85 -34.94 -8.40
N ARG A 16 -23.65 -35.48 -8.64
CA ARG A 16 -22.44 -34.68 -8.84
C ARG A 16 -22.52 -33.80 -10.09
N MET A 17 -23.12 -34.31 -11.18
CA MET A 17 -23.33 -33.54 -12.41
C MET A 17 -24.37 -32.43 -12.23
N ALA A 18 -25.42 -32.65 -11.44
CA ALA A 18 -26.41 -31.62 -11.11
C ALA A 18 -25.80 -30.48 -10.26
N LEU A 19 -24.88 -30.81 -9.34
CA LEU A 19 -24.17 -29.81 -8.54
C LEU A 19 -23.20 -28.97 -9.40
N MET A 20 -22.49 -29.60 -10.34
CA MET A 20 -21.59 -28.92 -11.30
C MET A 20 -22.33 -27.97 -12.25
N GLN A 21 -23.59 -28.28 -12.60
CA GLN A 21 -24.37 -27.45 -13.52
C GLN A 21 -25.05 -26.25 -12.83
N LYS A 22 -25.23 -26.31 -11.50
CA LYS A 22 -25.76 -25.19 -10.69
C LYS A 22 -24.70 -24.15 -10.31
N LEU A 23 -23.41 -24.48 -10.35
CA LEU A 23 -22.30 -23.54 -10.06
C LEU A 23 -21.92 -22.65 -11.27
N GLN A 24 -22.50 -22.88 -12.45
CA GLN A 24 -22.13 -22.17 -13.68
C GLN A 24 -23.14 -21.11 -14.15
N ARG A 25 -24.22 -20.85 -13.40
CA ARG A 25 -25.23 -19.85 -13.76
C ARG A 25 -25.25 -18.70 -12.76
N ASP A 26 -24.18 -17.92 -12.77
CA ASP A 26 -24.18 -16.50 -12.40
C ASP A 26 -22.83 -15.92 -12.82
N THR A 27 -22.71 -15.60 -14.10
CA THR A 27 -21.64 -14.70 -14.59
C THR A 27 -22.28 -13.31 -14.70
N PRO A 28 -22.17 -12.43 -13.68
CA PRO A 28 -22.34 -11.02 -13.95
C PRO A 28 -21.25 -10.60 -14.95
N ALA A 29 -21.68 -9.77 -15.89
CA ALA A 29 -20.91 -9.21 -16.98
C ALA A 29 -19.48 -8.84 -16.56
N ALA A 30 -18.54 -9.15 -17.44
CA ALA A 30 -17.17 -8.68 -17.37
C ALA A 30 -17.13 -7.17 -17.07
N ILE A 31 -16.79 -6.83 -15.83
CA ILE A 31 -16.18 -5.55 -15.50
C ILE A 31 -14.80 -5.57 -16.15
N ALA A 32 -14.71 -5.00 -17.35
CA ALA A 32 -13.42 -4.55 -17.88
C ALA A 32 -12.72 -3.75 -16.77
N PRO A 33 -11.40 -3.90 -16.56
CA PRO A 33 -10.68 -2.98 -15.68
C PRO A 33 -10.83 -1.59 -16.33
N MET A 34 -11.75 -0.77 -15.80
CA MET A 34 -11.78 0.65 -16.09
C MET A 34 -10.36 1.14 -15.84
N GLY A 35 -9.73 1.63 -16.91
CA GLY A 35 -8.38 2.15 -16.88
C GLY A 35 -8.17 3.00 -15.64
N GLY A 36 -7.05 2.75 -14.96
CA GLY A 36 -6.71 3.34 -13.67
C GLY A 36 -7.05 4.82 -13.63
N MET A 37 -8.20 5.14 -13.05
CA MET A 37 -8.39 6.42 -12.40
C MET A 37 -7.21 6.53 -11.42
N PRO A 38 -6.39 7.59 -11.48
CA PRO A 38 -5.40 7.80 -10.44
C PRO A 38 -6.20 7.74 -9.14
N ALA A 39 -5.83 6.81 -8.25
CA ALA A 39 -6.43 6.73 -6.93
C ALA A 39 -6.34 8.14 -6.38
N MET A 40 -7.47 8.84 -6.26
CA MET A 40 -7.50 10.16 -5.66
C MET A 40 -6.91 9.95 -4.28
N SER A 41 -5.66 10.40 -4.08
CA SER A 41 -4.97 10.29 -2.82
C SER A 41 -5.81 11.08 -1.85
N MET A 42 -6.61 10.37 -1.06
CA MET A 42 -7.39 10.97 0.01
C MET A 42 -6.39 11.82 0.81
N PRO A 43 -6.64 13.12 0.95
CA PRO A 43 -5.65 14.03 1.49
C PRO A 43 -5.37 13.56 2.92
N SER A 44 -4.13 13.15 3.16
CA SER A 44 -3.70 12.53 4.41
C SER A 44 -2.57 13.35 5.01
N ALA A 45 -2.43 13.30 6.33
CA ALA A 45 -1.30 13.93 7.02
C ALA A 45 0.01 13.12 6.85
N PHE A 46 -0.04 11.98 6.17
CA PHE A 46 1.10 11.11 5.92
C PHE A 46 1.58 11.24 4.48
N MET A 47 2.89 11.20 4.32
CA MET A 47 3.56 11.21 3.03
C MET A 47 4.69 10.20 3.05
N VAL A 48 5.00 9.66 1.88
CA VAL A 48 6.17 8.82 1.64
C VAL A 48 7.03 9.46 0.56
N LEU A 49 8.33 9.51 0.81
CA LEU A 49 9.36 9.90 -0.13
C LEU A 49 10.09 8.62 -0.55
N HIS A 50 10.04 8.34 -1.86
CA HIS A 50 10.68 7.18 -2.45
C HIS A 50 12.10 7.52 -2.90
N GLY A 51 13.03 6.58 -2.82
CA GLY A 51 14.39 6.76 -3.36
C GLY A 51 15.28 7.67 -2.52
N MET A 52 14.98 7.87 -1.24
CA MET A 52 15.78 8.72 -0.36
C MET A 52 17.13 8.10 0.00
N PHE A 53 17.27 6.78 -0.12
CA PHE A 53 18.53 6.07 0.05
C PHE A 53 18.56 4.79 -0.77
N ASN A 54 19.75 4.20 -0.91
CA ASN A 54 19.90 2.88 -1.51
C ASN A 54 20.32 1.88 -0.42
N PRO A 55 19.44 0.95 0.00
CA PRO A 55 19.75 0.01 1.08
C PRO A 55 20.98 -0.86 0.79
N ALA A 56 21.32 -1.10 -0.48
CA ALA A 56 22.52 -1.87 -0.85
C ALA A 56 23.84 -1.10 -0.62
N GLN A 57 23.78 0.23 -0.47
CA GLN A 57 24.94 1.09 -0.26
C GLN A 57 25.06 1.58 1.19
N VAL A 58 24.00 1.43 1.99
CA VAL A 58 24.01 1.81 3.40
C VAL A 58 24.87 0.83 4.19
N ASN A 59 25.88 1.34 4.89
CA ASN A 59 26.74 0.56 5.77
C ASN A 59 26.72 1.13 7.19
N LEU A 60 25.80 0.62 8.02
CA LEU A 60 25.65 1.06 9.41
C LEU A 60 26.85 0.76 10.32
N ALA A 61 27.74 -0.16 9.92
CA ALA A 61 28.97 -0.41 10.67
C ALA A 61 29.98 0.74 10.47
N SER A 62 29.94 1.40 9.31
CA SER A 62 30.78 2.57 9.01
C SER A 62 30.10 3.88 9.38
N ASP A 63 28.77 3.93 9.28
CA ASP A 63 27.97 5.13 9.53
C ASP A 63 26.66 4.76 10.26
N PRO A 64 26.69 4.68 11.59
CA PRO A 64 25.51 4.32 12.39
C PRO A 64 24.45 5.43 12.43
N GLU A 65 24.82 6.68 12.14
CA GLU A 65 23.94 7.85 12.20
C GLU A 65 23.26 8.14 10.84
N PHE A 66 23.59 7.40 9.77
CA PHE A 66 23.04 7.59 8.41
C PHE A 66 21.52 7.83 8.36
N PHE A 67 20.73 7.00 9.06
CA PHE A 67 19.27 7.16 9.08
C PHE A 67 18.82 8.35 9.92
N ASN A 68 19.57 8.71 10.96
CA ASN A 68 19.31 9.89 11.77
C ASN A 68 19.51 11.16 10.93
N ASP A 69 20.59 11.21 10.15
CA ASP A 69 20.88 12.32 9.23
C ASP A 69 19.80 12.44 8.16
N ILE A 70 19.40 11.34 7.51
CA ILE A 70 18.28 11.36 6.55
C ILE A 70 17.00 11.87 7.19
N ASN A 71 16.67 11.40 8.40
CA ASN A 71 15.48 11.84 9.09
C ASN A 71 15.54 13.34 9.40
N ALA A 72 16.70 13.84 9.86
CA ALA A 72 16.91 15.25 10.17
C ALA A 72 16.81 16.13 8.92
N ASP A 73 17.43 15.73 7.82
CA ASP A 73 17.38 16.45 6.53
C ASP A 73 15.96 16.52 5.99
N VAL A 74 15.26 15.37 5.96
CA VAL A 74 13.86 15.30 5.50
C VAL A 74 12.94 16.11 6.42
N GLU A 75 13.16 16.07 7.74
CA GLU A 75 12.39 16.87 8.69
C GLU A 75 12.58 18.36 8.46
N GLN A 76 13.83 18.81 8.31
CA GLN A 76 14.16 20.22 8.07
C GLN A 76 13.57 20.72 6.74
N GLU A 77 13.66 19.92 5.68
CA GLU A 77 13.08 20.26 4.38
C GLU A 77 11.54 20.32 4.45
N CYS A 78 10.91 19.33 5.09
CA CYS A 78 9.46 19.26 5.24
C CYS A 78 8.89 20.36 6.15
N ARG A 79 9.65 20.81 7.16
CA ARG A 79 9.26 21.89 8.09
C ARG A 79 8.99 23.22 7.38
N LYS A 80 9.52 23.44 6.18
CA LYS A 80 9.26 24.64 5.36
C LYS A 80 7.79 24.74 4.91
N TYR A 81 7.07 23.63 4.89
CA TYR A 81 5.67 23.56 4.44
C TYR A 81 4.66 23.43 5.59
N GLY A 82 5.13 23.12 6.80
CA GLY A 82 4.31 23.05 8.01
C GLY A 82 4.93 22.23 9.12
N SER A 83 4.18 22.02 10.20
CA SER A 83 4.71 21.32 11.38
C SER A 83 4.80 19.81 11.13
N VAL A 84 6.02 19.28 11.21
CA VAL A 84 6.32 17.85 11.10
C VAL A 84 6.21 17.22 12.49
N VAL A 85 5.43 16.15 12.59
CA VAL A 85 5.24 15.36 13.82
C VAL A 85 6.33 14.30 13.96
N LYS A 86 6.62 13.59 12.87
CA LYS A 86 7.60 12.50 12.86
C LYS A 86 8.10 12.22 11.45
N VAL A 87 9.39 11.95 11.33
CA VAL A 87 10.01 11.35 10.15
C VAL A 87 10.55 9.97 10.54
N TRP A 88 10.41 8.99 9.63
CA TRP A 88 11.09 7.71 9.80
C TRP A 88 11.51 7.12 8.44
N ALA A 89 12.79 6.74 8.33
CA ALA A 89 13.29 5.94 7.24
C ALA A 89 12.91 4.46 7.42
N ASP A 90 12.29 3.85 6.41
CA ASP A 90 11.96 2.43 6.40
C ASP A 90 13.14 1.59 5.91
N GLN A 91 13.94 1.09 6.85
CA GLN A 91 15.13 0.29 6.56
C GLN A 91 14.82 -1.03 5.85
N ALA A 92 13.58 -1.52 5.93
CA ALA A 92 13.15 -2.73 5.22
C ALA A 92 12.74 -2.44 3.77
N SER A 93 12.57 -1.17 3.39
CA SER A 93 12.19 -0.79 2.04
C SER A 93 13.35 -0.99 1.07
N THR A 94 13.10 -1.77 0.01
CA THR A 94 14.06 -2.01 -1.08
C THR A 94 14.28 -0.79 -1.97
N ARG A 95 13.40 0.22 -1.87
CA ARG A 95 13.46 1.46 -2.67
C ARG A 95 13.97 2.66 -1.86
N GLY A 96 14.28 2.47 -0.58
CA GLY A 96 14.67 3.55 0.31
C GLY A 96 13.54 4.52 0.59
N ASP A 97 12.44 4.00 1.14
CA ASP A 97 11.25 4.79 1.46
C ASP A 97 11.44 5.50 2.81
N VAL A 98 11.16 6.80 2.85
CA VAL A 98 11.13 7.61 4.07
C VAL A 98 9.75 8.19 4.23
N TRP A 99 9.20 8.07 5.42
CA TRP A 99 7.86 8.49 5.69
C TRP A 99 7.83 9.69 6.62
N VAL A 100 6.89 10.59 6.34
CA VAL A 100 6.73 11.86 7.03
C VAL A 100 5.29 11.98 7.49
N ARG A 101 5.10 12.36 8.74
CA ARG A 101 3.81 12.72 9.31
C ARG A 101 3.79 14.19 9.65
N PHE A 102 2.80 14.91 9.16
CA PHE A 102 2.51 16.30 9.52
C PHE A 102 1.43 16.39 10.60
N THR A 103 1.32 17.56 11.22
CA THR A 103 0.17 17.89 12.10
C THR A 103 -1.11 18.03 11.29
N ASP A 104 -0.99 18.60 10.09
CA ASP A 104 -2.11 19.01 9.25
C ASP A 104 -2.01 18.43 7.84
N VAL A 105 -3.16 18.04 7.30
CA VAL A 105 -3.29 17.50 5.95
C VAL A 105 -2.91 18.52 4.87
N SER A 106 -3.19 19.81 5.12
CA SER A 106 -2.86 20.90 4.20
C SER A 106 -1.34 21.07 4.04
N SER A 107 -0.58 20.93 5.13
CA SER A 107 0.89 20.97 5.11
C SER A 107 1.49 19.79 4.36
N ALA A 108 0.98 18.58 4.62
CA ALA A 108 1.38 17.38 3.87
C ALA A 108 1.08 17.54 2.37
N SER A 109 -0.11 18.03 2.02
CA SER A 109 -0.50 18.28 0.62
C SER A 109 0.37 19.34 -0.06
N GLY A 110 0.73 20.42 0.66
CA GLY A 110 1.60 21.47 0.16
C GLY A 110 3.03 20.98 -0.08
N CYS A 111 3.57 20.23 0.88
CA CYS A 111 4.89 19.62 0.76
C CYS A 111 4.92 18.57 -0.38
N GLN A 112 3.91 17.71 -0.49
CA GLN A 112 3.81 16.75 -1.59
C GLN A 112 3.81 17.48 -2.94
N LYS A 113 2.99 18.53 -3.11
CA LYS A 113 2.98 19.33 -4.36
C LYS A 113 4.31 20.01 -4.66
N ALA A 114 5.09 20.35 -3.65
CA ALA A 114 6.40 20.99 -3.83
C ALA A 114 7.49 19.97 -4.18
N LEU A 115 7.47 18.79 -3.57
CA LEU A 115 8.43 17.72 -3.82
C LEU A 115 8.13 16.92 -5.11
N ASP A 116 6.86 16.80 -5.48
CA ASP A 116 6.39 16.15 -6.72
C ASP A 116 6.78 16.93 -7.99
N ARG A 117 7.05 18.25 -7.85
CA ARG A 117 7.51 19.12 -8.95
C ARG A 117 8.88 18.78 -9.51
N ARG A 118 9.58 17.78 -8.98
CA ARG A 118 10.85 17.29 -9.55
C ARG A 118 10.66 16.32 -10.73
N TRP A 119 9.44 16.16 -11.26
CA TRP A 119 9.19 15.39 -12.50
C TRP A 119 8.45 16.14 -13.62
N PHE A 120 8.10 17.43 -13.46
CA PHE A 120 7.42 18.22 -14.52
C PHE A 120 7.97 19.65 -14.65
N ALA A 121 9.28 19.78 -14.79
CA ALA A 121 9.92 20.97 -15.33
C ALA A 121 11.11 20.56 -16.19
N GLY A 122 10.78 20.02 -17.37
CA GLY A 122 11.67 19.62 -18.46
C GLY A 122 10.84 19.24 -19.66
#